data_AF-A0A223D0P6-F1
#
_entry.id   AF-A0A223D0P6-F1
#
_cell.length_a   1.000
_cell.length_b   1.000
_cell.length_c   1.000
_cell.angle_alpha   90.00
_cell.angle_beta   90.00
_cell.angle_gamma   90.00
#
_symmetry.space_group_name_H-M   'P 1'
#
loop_
_entity.id
_entity.type
_entity.pdbx_description
1 polymer ?
#
loop_
_entity_poly.entity_id
_entity_poly.type
_entity_poly.pdbx_seq_one_letter_code
_entity_poly.pdbx_strand_id
1 'polypeptide(L)'
;MRKKPTRITNVYLINVEEPDDYYYKPEGVLFLDEQGHFTLFTADSRHNFLRAAVQKFPYKELEESVIYRNHQVQLNDVTLQYEERFDLHVDDMLPILHAIYNGSPRQFFFLEPFFLPGNSYNHFVQ
;
A
#
# COMPACT_ATOMS: atom_id res chain seq x y z
N MET A 1 -18.68 25.10 -5.73
CA MET A 1 -18.80 24.05 -4.69
C MET A 1 -17.42 23.46 -4.47
N ARG A 2 -16.88 23.49 -3.25
CA ARG A 2 -15.64 22.74 -2.93
C ARG A 2 -16.00 21.25 -2.94
N LYS A 3 -15.31 20.45 -3.73
CA LYS A 3 -15.46 18.98 -3.74
C LYS A 3 -15.13 18.49 -2.33
N LYS A 4 -15.98 17.65 -1.73
CA LYS A 4 -15.64 17.03 -0.44
C LYS A 4 -14.35 16.20 -0.65
N PRO A 5 -13.41 16.23 0.30
CA PRO A 5 -12.22 15.38 0.21
C PRO A 5 -12.66 13.92 0.20
N THR A 6 -12.04 13.12 -0.67
CA THR A 6 -12.32 11.69 -0.78
C THR A 6 -11.71 10.97 0.44
N ARG A 7 -12.51 10.16 1.13
CA ARG A 7 -12.07 9.41 2.31
C ARG A 7 -11.40 8.09 1.91
N ILE A 8 -10.30 7.76 2.60
CA ILE A 8 -9.65 6.45 2.62
C ILE A 8 -10.44 5.55 3.59
N THR A 9 -10.90 4.41 3.12
CA THR A 9 -11.57 3.41 3.97
C THR A 9 -10.58 2.45 4.60
N ASN A 10 -9.51 2.10 3.88
CA ASN A 10 -8.51 1.15 4.37
C ASN A 10 -7.10 1.53 3.94
N VAL A 11 -6.15 1.26 4.83
CA VAL A 11 -4.71 1.28 4.56
C VAL A 11 -4.18 -0.13 4.82
N TYR A 12 -3.63 -0.77 3.80
CA TYR A 12 -3.06 -2.10 3.89
C TYR A 12 -1.56 -2.08 3.63
N LEU A 13 -0.83 -2.94 4.36
CA LEU A 13 0.49 -3.40 3.93
C LEU A 13 0.32 -4.67 3.11
N ILE A 14 0.93 -4.72 1.93
CA ILE A 14 1.01 -5.95 1.14
C ILE A 14 2.32 -6.64 1.46
N ASN A 15 2.22 -7.86 1.98
CA ASN A 15 3.36 -8.71 2.23
C ASN A 15 3.41 -9.87 1.25
N VAL A 16 4.62 -10.23 0.84
CA VAL A 16 4.87 -11.36 -0.04
C VAL A 16 5.86 -12.30 0.62
N GLU A 17 5.54 -13.58 0.57
CA GLU A 17 6.46 -14.68 0.83
C GLU A 17 6.84 -15.30 -0.51
N GLU A 18 8.14 -15.24 -0.82
CA GLU A 18 8.70 -15.87 -2.00
C GLU A 18 8.66 -17.39 -1.87
N PRO A 19 8.59 -18.14 -2.99
CA PRO A 19 8.82 -19.57 -2.95
C PRO A 19 10.15 -19.88 -2.25
N ASP A 20 10.13 -20.83 -1.33
CA ASP A 20 11.29 -21.27 -0.53
C ASP A 20 11.84 -20.24 0.49
N ASP A 21 11.17 -19.10 0.68
CA ASP A 21 11.40 -18.22 1.83
C ASP A 21 10.53 -18.67 3.02
N TYR A 22 10.88 -18.23 4.23
CA TYR A 22 10.15 -18.57 5.46
C TYR A 22 9.48 -17.35 6.11
N TYR A 23 9.59 -16.17 5.47
CA TYR A 23 9.14 -14.91 6.04
C TYR A 23 8.48 -14.02 5.00
N TYR A 24 7.34 -13.46 5.38
CA TYR A 24 6.69 -12.37 4.68
C TYR A 24 7.54 -11.09 4.72
N LYS A 25 7.72 -10.47 3.55
CA LYS A 25 8.34 -9.16 3.42
C LYS A 25 7.31 -8.14 2.93
N PRO A 26 7.27 -6.93 3.50
CA PRO A 26 6.43 -5.88 2.96
C PRO A 26 6.97 -5.46 1.60
N GLU A 27 6.11 -5.52 0.59
CA GLU A 27 6.44 -5.22 -0.82
C GLU A 27 5.49 -4.15 -1.41
N GLY A 28 4.46 -3.74 -0.65
CA GLY A 28 3.57 -2.68 -1.06
C GLY A 28 2.78 -2.03 0.07
N VAL A 29 2.26 -0.83 -0.21
CA VAL A 29 1.23 -0.15 0.57
C VAL A 29 0.04 0.12 -0.34
N LEU A 30 -1.14 -0.31 0.08
CA LEU A 30 -2.38 -0.18 -0.68
C LEU A 30 -3.36 0.69 0.11
N PHE A 31 -3.86 1.73 -0.53
CA PHE A 31 -4.95 2.55 -0.01
C PHE A 31 -6.22 2.25 -0.77
N LEU A 32 -7.33 2.05 -0.06
CA LEU A 32 -8.67 1.98 -0.64
C LEU A 32 -9.46 3.22 -0.28
N ASP A 33 -10.14 3.81 -1.26
CA ASP A 33 -11.06 4.91 -1.03
C ASP A 33 -12.53 4.46 -0.88
N GLU A 34 -13.38 5.38 -0.44
CA GLU A 34 -14.83 5.14 -0.27
C GLU A 34 -15.57 4.83 -1.59
N GLN A 35 -14.93 5.04 -2.74
CA GLN A 35 -15.46 4.71 -4.06
C GLN A 35 -14.98 3.32 -4.55
N GLY A 36 -14.15 2.64 -3.76
CA GLY A 36 -13.56 1.35 -4.10
C GLY A 36 -12.38 1.44 -5.06
N HIS A 37 -11.88 2.64 -5.35
CA HIS A 37 -10.62 2.79 -6.06
C HIS A 37 -9.46 2.49 -5.14
N PHE A 38 -8.41 1.88 -5.69
CA PHE A 38 -7.20 1.61 -4.96
C PHE A 38 -6.02 2.41 -5.51
N THR A 39 -5.13 2.81 -4.61
CA THR A 39 -3.81 3.38 -4.94
C THR A 39 -2.73 2.50 -4.33
N LEU A 40 -1.78 2.08 -5.15
CA LEU A 40 -0.76 1.07 -4.80
C LEU A 40 0.64 1.66 -4.92
N PHE A 41 1.40 1.63 -3.83
CA PHE A 41 2.79 2.06 -3.73
C PHE A 41 3.69 0.84 -3.51
N THR A 42 4.61 0.57 -4.43
CA THR A 42 5.46 -0.63 -4.43
C THR A 42 6.80 -0.30 -5.08
N ALA A 43 7.77 -1.21 -4.99
CA ALA A 43 8.89 -1.19 -5.92
C ALA A 43 8.40 -1.40 -7.37
N ASP A 44 9.10 -0.80 -8.34
CA ASP A 44 8.77 -0.90 -9.77
C ASP A 44 8.69 -2.34 -10.27
N SER A 45 9.65 -3.17 -9.84
CA SER A 45 9.71 -4.61 -10.19
C SER A 45 8.50 -5.41 -9.70
N ARG A 46 7.81 -4.92 -8.66
CA ARG A 46 6.66 -5.59 -8.02
C ARG A 46 5.31 -5.04 -8.46
N HIS A 47 5.27 -3.85 -9.04
CA HIS A 47 4.01 -3.14 -9.30
C HIS A 47 3.00 -3.98 -10.09
N ASN A 48 3.40 -4.53 -11.24
CA ASN A 48 2.51 -5.32 -12.10
C ASN A 48 2.06 -6.63 -11.44
N PHE A 49 2.95 -7.26 -10.67
CA PHE A 49 2.63 -8.48 -9.94
C PHE A 49 1.59 -8.22 -8.85
N LEU A 50 1.83 -7.22 -7.99
CA LEU A 50 0.95 -6.89 -6.88
C LEU A 50 -0.39 -6.30 -7.35
N ARG A 51 -0.37 -5.42 -8.35
CA ARG A 51 -1.59 -4.90 -8.97
C ARG A 51 -2.47 -6.03 -9.50
N ALA A 52 -1.89 -7.00 -10.20
CA ALA A 52 -2.63 -8.12 -10.74
C ALA A 52 -3.18 -9.05 -9.65
N ALA A 53 -2.44 -9.24 -8.54
CA ALA A 53 -2.92 -10.00 -7.39
C ALA A 53 -4.14 -9.30 -6.73
N VAL A 54 -4.00 -8.01 -6.42
CA VAL A 54 -5.05 -7.17 -5.81
C VAL A 54 -6.32 -7.12 -6.66
N GLN A 55 -6.20 -7.09 -7.98
CA GLN A 55 -7.36 -7.09 -8.88
C GLN A 55 -8.01 -8.47 -9.05
N LYS A 56 -7.27 -9.55 -8.81
CA LYS A 56 -7.74 -10.91 -9.07
C LYS A 56 -8.53 -11.50 -7.90
N PHE A 57 -8.11 -11.21 -6.68
CA PHE A 57 -8.66 -11.82 -5.47
C PHE A 57 -9.47 -10.79 -4.66
N PRO A 58 -10.56 -11.20 -4.00
CA PRO A 58 -11.23 -10.38 -3.00
C PRO A 58 -10.28 -9.99 -1.86
N TYR A 59 -10.44 -8.78 -1.31
CA TYR A 59 -9.59 -8.30 -0.21
C TYR A 59 -9.59 -9.23 1.00
N LYS A 60 -10.74 -9.80 1.37
CA LYS A 60 -10.85 -10.77 2.47
C LYS A 60 -9.97 -12.01 2.27
N GLU A 61 -9.91 -12.53 1.04
CA GLU A 61 -9.04 -13.67 0.73
C GLU A 61 -7.57 -13.26 0.84
N LEU A 62 -7.23 -12.06 0.36
CA LEU A 62 -5.87 -11.53 0.49
C LEU A 62 -5.48 -11.28 1.96
N GLU A 63 -6.42 -10.90 2.84
CA GLU A 63 -6.17 -10.78 4.29
C GLU A 63 -5.87 -12.15 4.93
N GLU A 64 -6.55 -13.20 4.47
CA GLU A 64 -6.33 -14.60 4.87
C GLU A 64 -5.10 -15.24 4.21
N SER A 65 -4.44 -14.51 3.31
CA SER A 65 -3.31 -14.95 2.49
C SER A 65 -3.70 -15.88 1.33
N VAL A 66 -3.20 -15.59 0.12
CA VAL A 66 -3.47 -16.37 -1.11
C VAL A 66 -2.19 -16.77 -1.83
N ILE A 67 -2.23 -17.88 -2.55
CA ILE A 67 -1.14 -18.25 -3.46
C ILE A 67 -1.38 -17.64 -4.85
N TYR A 68 -0.47 -16.79 -5.29
CA TYR A 68 -0.49 -16.19 -6.63
C TYR A 68 0.86 -16.34 -7.33
N ARG A 69 0.88 -17.05 -8.46
CA ARG A 69 2.10 -17.33 -9.24
C ARG A 69 3.24 -17.89 -8.38
N ASN A 70 2.93 -18.88 -7.53
CA ASN A 70 3.84 -19.55 -6.58
C ASN A 70 4.36 -18.67 -5.42
N HIS A 71 3.85 -17.45 -5.26
CA HIS A 71 4.16 -16.61 -4.11
C HIS A 71 2.95 -16.57 -3.19
N GLN A 72 3.18 -16.46 -1.89
CA GLN A 72 2.10 -16.24 -0.95
C GLN A 72 1.95 -14.73 -0.71
N VAL A 73 0.75 -14.20 -0.92
CA VAL A 73 0.46 -12.75 -0.86
C VAL A 73 -0.58 -12.50 0.22
N GLN A 74 -0.26 -11.59 1.14
CA GLN A 74 -1.12 -11.24 2.26
C GLN A 74 -1.32 -9.72 2.36
N LEU A 75 -2.56 -9.30 2.66
CA LEU A 75 -2.86 -7.94 3.11
C LEU A 75 -2.94 -7.88 4.63
N ASN A 76 -2.24 -6.93 5.24
CA ASN A 76 -2.39 -6.61 6.65
C ASN A 76 -3.07 -5.25 6.79
N ASP A 77 -4.27 -5.21 7.36
CA ASP A 77 -4.99 -3.97 7.62
C ASP A 77 -4.29 -3.20 8.76
N VAL A 78 -3.82 -2.00 8.44
CA VAL A 78 -3.17 -1.08 9.38
C VAL A 78 -3.95 0.22 9.56
N THR A 79 -5.20 0.28 9.08
CA THR A 79 -6.05 1.48 9.07
C THR A 79 -6.17 2.11 10.45
N LEU A 80 -6.49 1.31 11.47
CA LEU A 80 -6.66 1.81 12.84
C LEU A 80 -5.39 2.44 13.41
N GLN A 81 -4.20 2.00 12.97
CA GLN A 81 -2.92 2.56 13.42
C GLN A 81 -2.73 4.01 12.93
N TYR A 82 -3.37 4.36 11.82
CA TYR A 82 -3.24 5.68 11.18
C TYR A 82 -4.47 6.55 11.40
N GLU A 83 -5.66 5.98 11.66
CA GLU A 83 -6.87 6.73 12.01
C GLU A 83 -6.70 7.58 13.28
N GLU A 84 -5.85 7.15 14.23
CA GLU A 84 -5.55 7.95 15.43
C GLU A 84 -4.74 9.23 15.16
N ARG A 85 -4.08 9.31 13.99
CA ARG A 85 -3.10 10.36 13.67
C ARG A 85 -3.48 11.20 12.44
N PHE A 86 -4.35 10.67 11.58
CA PHE A 86 -4.72 11.28 10.31
C PHE A 86 -6.24 11.19 10.12
N ASP A 87 -6.81 12.15 9.39
CA ASP A 87 -8.25 12.16 9.09
C ASP A 87 -8.64 11.13 8.01
N LEU A 88 -7.65 10.40 7.48
CA LEU A 88 -7.78 9.39 6.43
C LEU A 88 -8.45 9.96 5.16
N HIS A 89 -7.99 11.11 4.69
CA HIS A 89 -8.32 11.60 3.36
C HIS A 89 -7.23 11.24 2.34
N VAL A 90 -7.57 11.23 1.05
CA VAL A 90 -6.59 10.97 -0.02
C VAL A 90 -5.37 11.91 0.07
N ASP A 91 -5.57 13.15 0.51
CA ASP A 91 -4.48 14.12 0.72
C ASP A 91 -3.52 13.71 1.85
N ASP A 92 -3.94 12.83 2.76
CA ASP A 92 -3.11 12.29 3.85
C ASP A 92 -2.24 11.09 3.41
N MET A 93 -2.40 10.55 2.19
CA MET A 93 -1.65 9.37 1.74
C MET A 93 -0.13 9.57 1.85
N LEU A 94 0.40 10.73 1.43
CA LEU A 94 1.83 11.01 1.51
C LEU A 94 2.32 11.12 2.97
N PRO A 95 1.67 11.88 3.87
CA PRO A 95 1.94 11.83 5.31
C PRO A 95 1.89 10.42 5.92
N ILE A 96 0.91 9.60 5.53
CA ILE A 96 0.78 8.21 6.00
C ILE A 96 1.94 7.35 5.49
N LEU A 97 2.31 7.46 4.21
CA LEU A 97 3.48 6.77 3.65
C LEU A 97 4.78 7.15 4.37
N HIS A 98 4.95 8.44 4.69
CA HIS A 98 6.08 8.90 5.51
C HIS A 98 6.06 8.27 6.90
N ALA A 99 4.88 8.18 7.54
CA ALA A 99 4.76 7.56 8.86
C ALA A 99 5.09 6.05 8.81
N ILE A 100 4.63 5.33 7.79
CA ILE A 100 4.96 3.91 7.54
C ILE A 100 6.47 3.75 7.38
N TYR A 101 7.07 4.52 6.46
CA TYR A 101 8.51 4.46 6.18
C TYR A 101 9.34 4.73 7.42
N ASN A 102 9.04 5.79 8.17
CA ASN A 102 9.78 6.16 9.37
C ASN A 102 9.63 5.15 10.52
N GLY A 103 8.57 4.34 10.53
CA GLY A 103 8.41 3.25 11.49
C GLY A 103 9.45 2.13 11.30
N SER A 104 9.82 1.82 10.05
CA SER A 104 10.87 0.82 9.75
C SER A 104 11.50 1.05 8.37
N PRO A 105 12.42 2.03 8.23
CA PRO A 105 12.96 2.43 6.92
C PRO A 105 13.61 1.28 6.14
N ARG A 106 14.24 0.33 6.84
CA ARG A 106 14.88 -0.84 6.21
C ARG A 106 13.87 -1.79 5.58
N GLN A 107 12.70 -1.97 6.19
CA GLN A 107 11.67 -2.85 5.65
C GLN A 107 10.91 -2.17 4.51
N PHE A 108 10.70 -0.86 4.59
CA PHE A 108 9.93 -0.08 3.62
C PHE A 108 10.80 0.74 2.68
N PHE A 109 12.05 0.34 2.43
CA PHE A 109 13.00 1.10 1.61
C PHE A 109 12.47 1.40 0.20
N PHE A 110 11.59 0.53 -0.32
CA PHE A 110 10.91 0.73 -1.61
C PHE A 110 10.03 1.99 -1.66
N LEU A 111 9.69 2.60 -0.52
CA LEU A 111 8.94 3.86 -0.44
C LEU A 111 9.83 5.09 -0.63
N GLU A 112 11.14 4.98 -0.41
CA GLU A 112 12.08 6.11 -0.50
C GLU A 112 11.96 6.91 -1.82
N PRO A 113 11.85 6.27 -3.00
CA PRO A 113 11.73 6.99 -4.26
C PRO A 113 10.49 7.89 -4.36
N PHE A 114 9.40 7.59 -3.65
CA PHE A 114 8.16 8.37 -3.69
C PHE A 114 8.27 9.71 -2.93
N PHE A 115 9.27 9.84 -2.05
CA PHE A 115 9.52 11.07 -1.29
C PHE A 115 10.48 12.02 -2.00
N LEU A 116 11.11 11.58 -3.09
CA LEU A 116 12.07 12.39 -3.84
C LEU A 116 11.33 13.38 -4.76
N PRO A 117 11.71 14.67 -4.75
CA PRO A 117 11.12 15.66 -5.64
C PRO A 117 11.48 15.35 -7.11
N GLY A 118 10.51 15.49 -8.01
CA GLY A 118 10.71 15.31 -9.45
C GLY A 118 10.77 13.85 -9.93
N ASN A 119 10.52 12.88 -9.06
CA ASN A 119 10.38 11.48 -9.47
C ASN A 119 9.03 11.26 -10.16
N SER A 120 9.00 10.49 -11.25
CA SER A 120 7.79 10.14 -12.00
C SER A 120 6.72 9.43 -11.16
N TYR A 121 7.13 8.84 -10.04
CA TYR A 121 6.27 8.17 -9.07
C TYR A 121 5.69 9.09 -8.00
N ASN A 122 6.14 10.35 -7.94
CA ASN A 122 5.61 11.34 -7.02
C ASN A 122 4.29 11.91 -7.58
N HIS A 123 3.20 11.15 -7.37
CA HIS A 123 1.84 11.55 -7.75
C HIS A 123 1.27 12.71 -6.92
N PHE A 124 2.00 13.16 -5.89
CA PHE A 124 1.56 14.16 -4.92
C PHE A 124 1.98 15.60 -5.28
N VAL A 125 2.83 15.77 -6.30
CA VAL A 125 3.29 17.08 -6.79
C VAL A 125 2.81 17.26 -8.24
N GLN A 126 1.51 17.55 -8.41
CA GLN A 126 0.96 18.15 -9.63
C GLN A 126 0.11 19.36 -9.28
#